data_AF-A0A925G0H0-F1
#
_entry.id   AF-A0A925G0H0-F1
#
_cell.length_a   1.000
_cell.length_b   1.000
_cell.length_c   1.000
_cell.angle_alpha   90.00
_cell.angle_beta   90.00
_cell.angle_gamma   90.00
#
_symmetry.space_group_name_H-M   'P 1'
#
loop_
_entity.id
_entity.type
_entity.pdbx_description
1 polymer ?
#
loop_
_entity_poly.entity_id
_entity_poly.type
_entity_poly.pdbx_seq_one_letter_code
_entity_poly.pdbx_strand_id
1 'polypeptide(L)'
;MNEEIASYLEPLTRVASRLEPKKRLDKASLPLLDSHFGGLPYAEVGEEWPVCPTCQTSLSFICQINTASGFHQQPKGVALLTFFYCWECSPWGLTDEIEGAWIIRTYPEVSEIKAVTLLPKSEQPELTTACVTEMERVLTFPDWDGIGSYSMEAVEASANANPDEPSEAYISTVTAPGGLTDYATVIGGYPRWVQGEATPDCKVCKSGMSLLAQIDTEDEAGIMWGDVGCVYLFYCPEHPQETKLELQCF
;
A
#
# COMPACT_ATOMS: atom_id res chain seq x y z
N MET A 1 -28.70 -1.01 -7.02
CA MET A 1 -27.71 -0.04 -7.53
C MET A 1 -28.45 1.26 -7.79
N ASN A 2 -28.04 2.36 -7.16
CA ASN A 2 -28.63 3.66 -7.43
C ASN A 2 -27.97 4.25 -8.68
N GLU A 3 -28.75 4.53 -9.73
CA GLU A 3 -28.23 4.97 -11.03
C GLU A 3 -27.61 6.38 -10.98
N GLU A 4 -28.11 7.26 -10.11
CA GLU A 4 -27.56 8.61 -9.95
C GLU A 4 -26.17 8.55 -9.30
N ILE A 5 -26.05 7.82 -8.17
CA ILE A 5 -24.75 7.60 -7.50
C ILE A 5 -23.77 6.92 -8.48
N ALA A 6 -24.22 5.88 -9.19
CA ALA A 6 -23.37 5.16 -10.15
C ALA A 6 -22.81 6.08 -11.24
N SER A 7 -23.60 7.02 -11.76
CA SER A 7 -23.16 7.94 -12.81
C SER A 7 -21.98 8.84 -12.39
N TYR A 8 -21.87 9.16 -11.10
CA TYR A 8 -20.74 9.90 -10.55
C TYR A 8 -19.52 9.01 -10.25
N LEU A 9 -19.75 7.71 -9.98
CA LEU A 9 -18.69 6.76 -9.61
C LEU A 9 -18.07 6.03 -10.80
N GLU A 10 -18.82 5.78 -11.87
CA GLU A 10 -18.33 5.11 -13.08
C GLU A 10 -17.02 5.74 -13.63
N PRO A 11 -16.92 7.09 -13.77
CA PRO A 11 -15.69 7.73 -14.23
C PRO A 11 -14.51 7.61 -13.26
N LEU A 12 -14.79 7.32 -11.99
CA LEU A 12 -13.79 7.17 -10.93
C LEU A 12 -13.29 5.74 -10.79
N THR A 13 -13.83 4.77 -11.53
CA THR A 13 -13.44 3.35 -11.38
C THR A 13 -11.95 3.16 -11.70
N ARG A 14 -11.20 2.55 -10.78
CA ARG A 14 -9.80 2.12 -11.01
C ARG A 14 -9.66 0.61 -10.89
N VAL A 15 -8.87 0.03 -11.78
CA VAL A 15 -8.42 -1.37 -11.64
C VAL A 15 -7.22 -1.40 -10.72
N ALA A 16 -7.25 -2.29 -9.73
CA ALA A 16 -6.12 -2.56 -8.84
C ALA A 16 -5.74 -4.05 -8.89
N SER A 17 -4.59 -4.37 -8.29
CA SER A 17 -4.16 -5.76 -8.09
C SER A 17 -4.23 -6.07 -6.61
N ARG A 18 -5.14 -6.95 -6.20
CA ARG A 18 -5.15 -7.49 -4.84
C ARG A 18 -4.03 -8.53 -4.73
N LEU A 19 -3.27 -8.48 -3.64
CA LEU A 19 -2.26 -9.46 -3.31
C LEU A 19 -2.75 -10.30 -2.16
N GLU A 20 -2.72 -11.62 -2.32
CA GLU A 20 -2.93 -12.56 -1.22
C GLU A 20 -1.60 -13.25 -0.89
N PRO A 21 -1.01 -13.00 0.28
CA PRO A 21 0.20 -13.69 0.72
C PRO A 21 -0.07 -15.18 0.96
N LYS A 22 0.79 -16.05 0.43
CA LYS A 22 0.79 -17.48 0.70
C LYS A 22 2.13 -17.87 1.31
N LYS A 23 2.11 -18.32 2.58
CA LYS A 23 3.33 -18.68 3.31
C LYS A 23 4.12 -19.76 2.60
N ARG A 24 5.44 -19.58 2.60
CA ARG A 24 6.40 -20.58 2.12
C ARG A 24 7.26 -21.06 3.28
N LEU A 25 7.45 -22.38 3.37
CA LEU A 25 8.37 -22.98 4.33
C LEU A 25 9.84 -22.81 3.92
N ASP A 26 10.10 -22.67 2.61
CA ASP A 26 11.45 -22.48 2.06
C ASP A 26 11.64 -21.06 1.51
N LYS A 27 12.46 -20.27 2.22
CA LYS A 27 12.79 -18.88 1.88
C LYS A 27 13.67 -18.75 0.66
N ALA A 28 14.47 -19.77 0.34
CA ALA A 28 15.39 -19.74 -0.81
C ALA A 28 14.65 -19.80 -2.16
N SER A 29 13.32 -19.94 -2.12
CA SER A 29 12.45 -20.09 -3.28
C SER A 29 11.63 -18.84 -3.62
N LEU A 30 11.85 -17.71 -2.92
CA LEU A 30 11.17 -16.47 -3.25
C LEU A 30 11.74 -15.87 -4.55
N PRO A 31 10.88 -15.48 -5.51
CA PRO A 31 11.31 -14.86 -6.76
C PRO A 31 11.95 -13.49 -6.51
N LEU A 32 13.11 -13.26 -7.11
CA LEU A 32 13.90 -12.04 -6.88
C LEU A 32 13.20 -10.76 -7.36
N LEU A 33 12.42 -10.84 -8.45
CA LEU A 33 11.81 -9.68 -9.10
C LEU A 33 10.29 -9.62 -8.93
N ASP A 34 9.64 -10.63 -8.37
CA ASP A 34 8.17 -10.61 -8.21
C ASP A 34 7.79 -10.01 -6.85
N SER A 35 6.50 -9.69 -6.68
CA SER A 35 5.96 -9.26 -5.40
C SER A 35 5.99 -10.37 -4.37
N HIS A 36 6.53 -10.08 -3.18
CA HIS A 36 6.62 -11.04 -2.07
C HIS A 36 6.72 -10.33 -0.72
N PHE A 37 6.43 -11.06 0.35
CA PHE A 37 6.57 -10.62 1.73
C PHE A 37 7.72 -11.36 2.41
N GLY A 38 8.44 -10.68 3.30
CA GLY A 38 9.54 -11.26 4.07
C GLY A 38 10.69 -11.81 3.21
N GLY A 39 11.64 -12.51 3.83
CA GLY A 39 12.83 -12.98 3.11
C GLY A 39 13.81 -11.86 2.78
N LEU A 40 14.44 -11.91 1.60
CA LEU A 40 15.45 -10.92 1.18
C LEU A 40 14.87 -9.94 0.14
N PRO A 41 15.13 -8.64 0.29
CA PRO A 41 14.71 -7.62 -0.68
C PRO A 41 15.57 -7.68 -1.95
N TYR A 42 15.01 -7.20 -3.05
CA TYR A 42 15.81 -6.64 -4.13
C TYR A 42 16.62 -5.44 -3.61
N ALA A 43 17.88 -5.37 -4.00
CA ALA A 43 18.75 -4.25 -3.69
C ALA A 43 19.77 -4.09 -4.82
N GLU A 44 20.31 -2.88 -4.98
CA GLU A 44 21.39 -2.60 -5.93
C GLU A 44 22.70 -2.27 -5.22
N VAL A 45 23.80 -2.23 -5.99
CA VAL A 45 25.14 -1.97 -5.47
C VAL A 45 25.19 -0.66 -4.68
N GLY A 46 25.74 -0.72 -3.47
CA GLY A 46 25.94 0.45 -2.60
C GLY A 46 24.82 0.67 -1.58
N GLU A 47 23.74 -0.10 -1.66
CA GLU A 47 22.72 -0.07 -0.62
C GLU A 47 23.13 -0.85 0.62
N GLU A 48 22.74 -0.34 1.78
CA GLU A 48 22.91 -1.00 3.07
C GLU A 48 21.55 -1.38 3.66
N TRP A 49 21.52 -2.42 4.50
CA TRP A 49 20.31 -2.76 5.24
C TRP A 49 19.97 -1.60 6.21
N PRO A 50 18.76 -1.03 6.15
CA PRO A 50 18.43 0.18 6.88
C PRO A 50 18.35 -0.09 8.40
N VAL A 51 18.76 0.90 9.19
CA VAL A 51 18.73 0.87 10.66
C VAL A 51 17.86 2.00 11.16
N CYS A 52 16.98 1.72 12.11
CA CYS A 52 16.15 2.72 12.74
C CYS A 52 17.02 3.74 13.49
N PRO A 53 16.88 5.05 13.21
CA PRO A 53 17.67 6.08 13.88
C PRO A 53 17.34 6.22 15.37
N THR A 54 16.16 5.76 15.80
CA THR A 54 15.67 5.91 17.18
C THR A 54 16.16 4.77 18.07
N CYS A 55 15.80 3.53 17.75
CA CYS A 55 16.14 2.35 18.57
C CYS A 55 17.42 1.64 18.14
N GLN A 56 18.04 2.06 17.03
CA GLN A 56 19.29 1.50 16.49
C GLN A 56 19.23 0.03 16.08
N THR A 57 18.03 -0.54 15.96
CA THR A 57 17.80 -1.88 15.41
C THR A 57 17.66 -1.80 13.89
N SER A 58 18.14 -2.81 13.17
CA SER A 58 17.85 -2.94 11.74
C SER A 58 16.33 -2.96 11.53
N LEU A 59 15.86 -2.29 10.48
CA LEU A 59 14.44 -2.33 10.11
C LEU A 59 14.09 -3.72 9.60
N SER A 60 12.85 -4.14 9.82
CA SER A 60 12.32 -5.37 9.21
C SER A 60 11.96 -5.11 7.76
N PHE A 61 12.38 -6.01 6.87
CA PHE A 61 11.89 -6.02 5.50
C PHE A 61 10.47 -6.58 5.47
N ILE A 62 9.51 -5.76 5.02
CA ILE A 62 8.10 -6.12 5.02
C ILE A 62 7.75 -6.81 3.70
N CYS A 63 7.99 -6.13 2.59
CA CYS A 63 7.66 -6.64 1.27
C CYS A 63 8.44 -5.93 0.16
N GLN A 64 8.48 -6.57 -0.99
CA GLN A 64 8.72 -5.88 -2.26
C GLN A 64 7.50 -6.04 -3.16
N ILE A 65 7.25 -5.04 -3.99
CA ILE A 65 6.12 -5.03 -4.91
C ILE A 65 6.64 -4.70 -6.30
N ASN A 66 6.44 -5.62 -7.24
CA ASN A 66 6.68 -5.40 -8.66
C ASN A 66 5.46 -4.75 -9.29
N THR A 67 5.56 -3.44 -9.47
CA THR A 67 4.50 -2.60 -10.01
C THR A 67 4.41 -2.65 -11.53
N ALA A 68 5.36 -3.29 -12.21
CA ALA A 68 5.28 -3.60 -13.63
C ALA A 68 4.45 -4.86 -13.91
N SER A 69 4.05 -5.60 -12.87
CA SER A 69 3.25 -6.83 -12.96
C SER A 69 1.86 -6.65 -12.35
N GLY A 70 0.87 -7.38 -12.87
CA GLY A 70 -0.51 -7.34 -12.38
C GLY A 70 -1.48 -6.60 -13.30
N PHE A 71 -2.57 -6.10 -12.73
CA PHE A 71 -3.71 -5.53 -13.45
C PHE A 71 -3.87 -4.01 -13.26
N HIS A 72 -3.13 -3.43 -12.33
CA HIS A 72 -3.18 -2.01 -12.01
C HIS A 72 -2.45 -1.17 -13.06
N GLN A 73 -2.68 0.14 -13.05
CA GLN A 73 -1.86 1.05 -13.83
C GLN A 73 -0.48 1.17 -13.17
N GLN A 74 0.57 0.81 -13.90
CA GLN A 74 1.93 0.94 -13.40
C GLN A 74 2.23 2.40 -12.97
N PRO A 75 2.67 2.63 -11.73
CA PRO A 75 3.14 3.92 -11.25
C PRO A 75 4.32 4.43 -12.06
N LYS A 76 4.29 5.71 -12.48
CA LYS A 76 5.33 6.30 -13.33
C LYS A 76 6.67 6.34 -12.57
N GLY A 77 7.71 5.79 -13.18
CA GLY A 77 9.07 5.81 -12.61
C GLY A 77 9.28 4.86 -11.43
N VAL A 78 8.34 3.94 -11.17
CA VAL A 78 8.48 2.87 -10.18
C VAL A 78 8.12 1.55 -10.87
N ALA A 79 9.11 0.70 -11.10
CA ALA A 79 8.97 -0.68 -11.58
C ALA A 79 8.97 -1.69 -10.42
N LEU A 80 9.67 -1.36 -9.33
CA LEU A 80 9.68 -2.11 -8.09
C LEU A 80 9.75 -1.13 -6.93
N LEU A 81 9.15 -1.48 -5.81
CA LEU A 81 9.45 -0.89 -4.51
C LEU A 81 9.85 -1.95 -3.50
N THR A 82 10.66 -1.56 -2.52
CA THR A 82 10.92 -2.35 -1.29
C THR A 82 10.54 -1.52 -0.08
N PHE A 83 9.87 -2.14 0.88
CA PHE A 83 9.40 -1.48 2.09
C PHE A 83 10.02 -2.11 3.34
N PHE A 84 10.59 -1.25 4.18
CA PHE A 84 11.16 -1.60 5.48
C PHE A 84 10.49 -0.79 6.59
N TYR A 85 10.30 -1.41 7.76
CA TYR A 85 9.60 -0.81 8.88
C TYR A 85 10.24 -1.17 10.23
N CYS A 86 10.19 -0.25 11.18
CA CYS A 86 10.66 -0.48 12.54
C CYS A 86 9.50 -0.93 13.45
N TRP A 87 9.44 -2.24 13.75
CA TRP A 87 8.45 -2.77 14.71
C TRP A 87 8.64 -2.26 16.15
N GLU A 88 9.87 -1.94 16.54
CA GLU A 88 10.15 -1.43 17.91
C GLU A 88 9.59 -0.02 18.11
N CYS A 89 9.77 0.87 17.14
CA CYS A 89 9.28 2.26 17.24
C CYS A 89 7.84 2.41 16.74
N SER A 90 7.37 1.47 15.93
CA SER A 90 6.02 1.44 15.34
C SER A 90 5.57 2.82 14.82
N PRO A 91 6.29 3.44 13.86
CA PRO A 91 5.92 4.74 13.31
C PRO A 91 4.57 4.67 12.58
N TRP A 92 3.82 5.77 12.65
CA TRP A 92 2.48 5.97 12.09
C TRP A 92 2.50 6.74 10.76
N GLY A 93 3.63 7.33 10.37
CA GLY A 93 3.73 8.17 9.17
C GLY A 93 3.46 9.66 9.41
N LEU A 94 3.37 10.08 10.68
CA LEU A 94 3.08 11.46 11.07
C LEU A 94 4.23 12.43 10.71
N THR A 95 3.91 13.71 10.58
CA THR A 95 4.86 14.73 10.11
C THR A 95 6.01 15.03 11.08
N ASP A 96 5.86 14.69 12.36
CA ASP A 96 6.83 14.92 13.43
C ASP A 96 7.71 13.70 13.74
N GLU A 97 7.58 12.62 12.95
CA GLU A 97 8.38 11.42 13.13
C GLU A 97 9.82 11.58 12.65
N ILE A 98 10.71 10.82 13.28
CA ILE A 98 12.12 10.76 12.89
C ILE A 98 12.23 9.99 11.57
N GLU A 99 12.72 10.69 10.54
CA GLU A 99 12.98 10.11 9.23
C GLU A 99 13.92 8.91 9.31
N GLY A 100 13.52 7.78 8.71
CA GLY A 100 14.29 6.54 8.68
C GLY A 100 13.79 5.44 9.63
N ALA A 101 12.73 5.67 10.41
CA ALA A 101 12.03 4.60 11.14
C ALA A 101 11.23 3.66 10.21
N TRP A 102 11.00 4.10 8.97
CA TRP A 102 10.52 3.31 7.84
C TRP A 102 11.23 3.80 6.58
N ILE A 103 11.38 2.91 5.58
CA ILE A 103 12.05 3.23 4.31
C ILE A 103 11.27 2.58 3.17
N ILE A 104 10.89 3.38 2.18
CA ILE A 104 10.42 2.91 0.88
C ILE A 104 11.52 3.25 -0.12
N ARG A 105 12.05 2.24 -0.82
CA ARG A 105 12.93 2.46 -1.98
C ARG A 105 12.13 2.21 -3.23
N THR A 106 12.24 3.11 -4.21
CA THR A 106 11.61 2.95 -5.52
C THR A 106 12.67 2.82 -6.60
N TYR A 107 12.51 1.79 -7.44
CA TYR A 107 13.42 1.49 -8.54
C TYR A 107 12.68 1.74 -9.85
N PRO A 108 13.18 2.62 -10.75
CA PRO A 108 12.55 2.86 -12.04
C PRO A 108 12.71 1.68 -13.01
N GLU A 109 13.71 0.84 -12.78
CA GLU A 109 14.00 -0.36 -13.56
C GLU A 109 14.63 -1.40 -12.64
N VAL A 110 14.32 -2.68 -12.85
CA VAL A 110 14.92 -3.79 -12.09
C VAL A 110 15.35 -4.93 -13.00
N SER A 111 16.40 -5.65 -12.61
CA SER A 111 16.85 -6.85 -13.31
C SER A 111 17.75 -7.69 -12.40
N GLU A 112 17.84 -9.00 -12.65
CA GLU A 112 18.72 -9.89 -11.88
C GLU A 112 20.20 -9.49 -11.95
N ILE A 113 20.63 -8.82 -13.04
CA ILE A 113 22.02 -8.38 -13.23
C ILE A 113 22.36 -7.18 -12.33
N LYS A 114 21.38 -6.31 -12.06
CA LYS A 114 21.54 -5.15 -11.16
C LYS A 114 21.41 -5.55 -9.69
N ALA A 115 20.78 -6.70 -9.42
CA ALA A 115 20.50 -7.16 -8.07
C ALA A 115 21.77 -7.61 -7.32
N VAL A 116 21.82 -7.26 -6.04
CA VAL A 116 22.81 -7.77 -5.08
C VAL A 116 22.10 -8.35 -3.85
N THR A 117 22.74 -9.32 -3.20
CA THR A 117 22.25 -9.82 -1.91
C THR A 117 22.43 -8.76 -0.84
N LEU A 118 21.34 -8.32 -0.22
CA LEU A 118 21.36 -7.42 0.93
C LEU A 118 21.05 -8.21 2.21
N LEU A 119 21.96 -8.17 3.18
CA LEU A 119 21.81 -8.87 4.46
C LEU A 119 21.79 -7.86 5.62
N PRO A 120 21.03 -8.13 6.70
CA PRO A 120 21.09 -7.31 7.90
C PRO A 120 22.48 -7.42 8.55
N LYS A 121 22.90 -6.35 9.25
CA LYS A 121 24.21 -6.30 9.93
C LYS A 121 24.33 -7.29 11.10
N SER A 122 23.20 -7.74 11.65
CA SER A 122 23.12 -8.74 12.71
C SER A 122 21.94 -9.68 12.47
N GLU A 123 22.01 -10.90 12.99
CA GLU A 123 20.84 -11.77 13.06
C GLU A 123 19.75 -11.08 13.89
N GLN A 124 18.52 -11.14 13.40
CA GLN A 124 17.34 -10.56 14.03
C GLN A 124 16.19 -11.55 14.00
N PRO A 125 15.25 -11.46 14.96
CA PRO A 125 14.02 -12.22 14.87
C PRO A 125 13.31 -11.87 13.57
N GLU A 126 12.91 -12.90 12.83
CA GLU A 126 12.10 -12.71 11.64
C GLU A 126 10.67 -12.45 12.06
N LEU A 127 10.29 -11.18 11.98
CA LEU A 127 8.95 -10.74 12.32
C LEU A 127 8.00 -10.85 11.12
N THR A 128 8.52 -10.79 9.90
CA THR A 128 7.73 -10.95 8.67
C THR A 128 8.00 -12.31 8.04
N THR A 129 6.95 -13.10 7.89
CA THR A 129 6.99 -14.44 7.30
C THR A 129 7.13 -14.36 5.79
N ALA A 130 8.05 -15.16 5.25
CA ALA A 130 8.28 -15.29 3.82
C ALA A 130 7.03 -15.83 3.09
N CYS A 131 6.46 -15.03 2.18
CA CYS A 131 5.29 -15.39 1.39
C CYS A 131 5.49 -15.03 -0.08
N VAL A 132 5.07 -15.93 -0.98
CA VAL A 132 4.76 -15.53 -2.36
C VAL A 132 3.40 -14.85 -2.39
N THR A 133 3.10 -14.11 -3.46
CA THR A 133 1.80 -13.47 -3.62
C THR A 133 1.01 -14.08 -4.77
N GLU A 134 -0.28 -14.29 -4.55
CA GLU A 134 -1.25 -14.54 -5.62
C GLU A 134 -1.95 -13.22 -5.95
N MET A 135 -2.11 -12.91 -7.24
CA MET A 135 -2.70 -11.66 -7.71
C MET A 135 -4.12 -11.87 -8.24
N GLU A 136 -5.04 -11.05 -7.78
CA GLU A 136 -6.41 -10.96 -8.29
C GLU A 136 -6.69 -9.56 -8.86
N ARG A 137 -7.41 -9.52 -9.99
CA ARG A 137 -7.90 -8.27 -10.57
C ARG A 137 -9.13 -7.81 -9.79
N VAL A 138 -9.08 -6.61 -9.23
CA VAL A 138 -10.21 -6.00 -8.51
C VAL A 138 -10.56 -4.63 -9.08
N LEU A 139 -11.83 -4.23 -8.92
CA LEU A 139 -12.28 -2.87 -9.14
C LEU A 139 -12.24 -2.11 -7.82
N THR A 140 -11.79 -0.87 -7.86
CA THR A 140 -11.69 0.00 -6.70
C THR A 140 -12.34 1.34 -7.00
N PHE A 141 -12.92 1.90 -5.96
CA PHE A 141 -13.51 3.23 -5.89
C PHE A 141 -12.92 3.92 -4.66
N PRO A 142 -12.93 5.26 -4.58
CA PRO A 142 -12.76 5.93 -3.28
C PRO A 142 -13.68 5.26 -2.26
N ASP A 143 -13.27 5.13 -1.01
CA ASP A 143 -14.23 4.70 0.00
C ASP A 143 -15.15 5.86 0.43
N TRP A 144 -15.96 5.61 1.45
CA TRP A 144 -16.90 6.63 1.93
C TRP A 144 -16.19 7.84 2.55
N ASP A 145 -15.07 7.64 3.24
CA ASP A 145 -14.32 8.75 3.84
C ASP A 145 -13.58 9.58 2.78
N GLY A 146 -13.13 8.95 1.68
CA GLY A 146 -12.36 9.57 0.62
C GLY A 146 -13.17 10.12 -0.56
N ILE A 147 -14.42 9.69 -0.77
CA ILE A 147 -15.19 10.08 -1.97
C ILE A 147 -15.39 11.59 -2.09
N GLY A 148 -15.50 12.32 -0.97
CA GLY A 148 -15.67 13.78 -0.98
C GLY A 148 -14.54 14.54 -1.68
N SER A 149 -13.32 13.96 -1.73
CA SER A 149 -12.16 14.52 -2.44
C SER A 149 -12.24 14.33 -3.96
N TYR A 150 -13.13 13.47 -4.45
CA TYR A 150 -13.27 13.12 -5.88
C TYR A 150 -14.61 13.53 -6.48
N SER A 151 -15.71 13.44 -5.72
CA SER A 151 -17.04 13.89 -6.14
C SER A 151 -17.91 14.20 -4.93
N MET A 152 -18.21 15.48 -4.74
CA MET A 152 -19.18 15.92 -3.74
C MET A 152 -20.61 15.53 -4.15
N GLU A 153 -20.86 15.44 -5.45
CA GLU A 153 -22.14 15.01 -6.02
C GLU A 153 -22.47 13.56 -5.65
N ALA A 154 -21.48 12.67 -5.63
CA ALA A 154 -21.68 11.29 -5.15
C ALA A 154 -22.04 11.25 -3.65
N VAL A 155 -21.45 12.13 -2.83
CA VAL A 155 -21.79 12.28 -1.40
C VAL A 155 -23.23 12.76 -1.24
N GLU A 156 -23.59 13.84 -1.94
CA GLU A 156 -24.95 14.42 -1.90
C GLU A 156 -26.00 13.44 -2.41
N ALA A 157 -25.74 12.75 -3.53
CA ALA A 157 -26.63 11.74 -4.08
C ALA A 157 -26.81 10.56 -3.11
N SER A 158 -25.74 10.13 -2.43
CA SER A 158 -25.82 9.08 -1.41
C SER A 158 -26.66 9.52 -0.20
N ALA A 159 -26.47 10.76 0.27
CA ALA A 159 -27.26 11.33 1.36
C ALA A 159 -28.74 11.52 1.00
N ASN A 160 -29.04 11.87 -0.25
CA ASN A 160 -30.42 11.95 -0.73
C ASN A 160 -31.07 10.56 -0.86
N ALA A 161 -30.29 9.56 -1.27
CA ALA A 161 -30.76 8.19 -1.47
C ALA A 161 -31.05 7.47 -0.15
N ASN A 162 -30.22 7.69 0.88
CA ASN A 162 -30.43 7.19 2.23
C ASN A 162 -29.99 8.25 3.26
N PRO A 163 -30.90 9.13 3.71
CA PRO A 163 -30.56 10.21 4.64
C PRO A 163 -30.09 9.73 6.02
N ASP A 164 -30.56 8.57 6.45
CA ASP A 164 -30.20 8.01 7.77
C ASP A 164 -28.83 7.33 7.71
N GLU A 165 -28.52 6.62 6.61
CA GLU A 165 -27.26 5.89 6.42
C GLU A 165 -26.71 6.05 4.99
N PRO A 166 -26.13 7.23 4.65
CA PRO A 166 -25.64 7.52 3.29
C PRO A 166 -24.55 6.55 2.81
N SER A 167 -23.69 6.09 3.73
CA SER A 167 -22.62 5.16 3.43
C SER A 167 -23.14 3.81 2.93
N GLU A 168 -24.30 3.33 3.38
CA GLU A 168 -24.89 2.09 2.87
C GLU A 168 -25.37 2.22 1.41
N ALA A 169 -25.97 3.37 1.06
CA ALA A 169 -26.36 3.66 -0.32
C ALA A 169 -25.14 3.71 -1.25
N TYR A 170 -24.05 4.30 -0.77
CA TYR A 170 -22.77 4.30 -1.44
C TYR A 170 -22.19 2.89 -1.62
N ILE A 171 -22.02 2.16 -0.50
CA ILE A 171 -21.42 0.81 -0.46
C ILE A 171 -22.19 -0.14 -1.38
N SER A 172 -23.52 -0.17 -1.30
CA SER A 172 -24.33 -1.02 -2.18
C SER A 172 -24.17 -0.68 -3.67
N THR A 173 -23.88 0.58 -4.00
CA THR A 173 -23.64 1.02 -5.38
C THR A 173 -22.27 0.60 -5.89
N VAL A 174 -21.21 0.66 -5.07
CA VAL A 174 -19.87 0.18 -5.45
C VAL A 174 -19.74 -1.34 -5.43
N THR A 175 -20.48 -2.04 -4.56
CA THR A 175 -20.47 -3.52 -4.50
C THR A 175 -21.19 -4.12 -5.72
N ALA A 176 -22.22 -3.47 -6.26
CA ALA A 176 -22.99 -3.97 -7.40
C ALA A 176 -22.13 -4.31 -8.65
N PRO A 177 -21.18 -3.47 -9.11
CA PRO A 177 -20.25 -3.82 -10.17
C PRO A 177 -19.07 -4.70 -9.72
N GLY A 178 -19.03 -5.15 -8.47
CA GLY A 178 -17.91 -5.94 -7.92
C GLY A 178 -16.74 -5.07 -7.43
N GLY A 179 -17.01 -3.86 -6.96
CA GLY A 179 -16.02 -3.03 -6.28
C GLY A 179 -15.58 -3.68 -4.96
N LEU A 180 -14.28 -3.66 -4.71
CA LEU A 180 -13.69 -4.13 -3.46
C LEU A 180 -14.08 -3.20 -2.31
N THR A 181 -14.76 -3.74 -1.30
CA THR A 181 -15.20 -3.00 -0.11
C THR A 181 -14.53 -3.46 1.18
N ASP A 182 -13.94 -4.65 1.18
CA ASP A 182 -13.17 -5.17 2.31
C ASP A 182 -11.76 -4.56 2.32
N TYR A 183 -11.13 -4.54 3.47
CA TYR A 183 -9.69 -4.27 3.57
C TYR A 183 -8.91 -5.42 2.93
N ALA A 184 -7.85 -5.07 2.21
CA ALA A 184 -6.96 -6.02 1.59
C ALA A 184 -5.63 -5.35 1.23
N THR A 185 -4.58 -6.16 1.11
CA THR A 185 -3.36 -5.71 0.44
C THR A 185 -3.65 -5.49 -1.05
N VAL A 186 -3.44 -4.27 -1.54
CA VAL A 186 -3.68 -3.89 -2.94
C VAL A 186 -2.55 -3.02 -3.49
N ILE A 187 -2.29 -3.16 -4.79
CA ILE A 187 -1.40 -2.28 -5.56
C ILE A 187 -2.24 -1.34 -6.43
N GLY A 188 -1.98 -0.04 -6.32
CA GLY A 188 -2.73 1.01 -7.02
C GLY A 188 -4.18 1.15 -6.52
N GLY A 189 -5.06 1.69 -7.36
CA GLY A 189 -6.46 1.90 -7.02
C GLY A 189 -6.69 3.13 -6.13
N TYR A 190 -7.52 2.95 -5.09
CA TYR A 190 -7.81 3.94 -4.06
C TYR A 190 -7.58 3.33 -2.67
N PRO A 191 -7.18 4.14 -1.68
CA PRO A 191 -7.11 3.69 -0.30
C PRO A 191 -8.50 3.27 0.22
N ARG A 192 -8.53 2.24 1.06
CA ARG A 192 -9.65 1.91 1.95
C ARG A 192 -9.24 2.34 3.35
N TRP A 193 -9.62 3.55 3.73
CA TRP A 193 -9.28 4.18 4.99
C TRP A 193 -9.94 3.48 6.17
N VAL A 194 -9.20 3.41 7.28
CA VAL A 194 -9.69 2.83 8.55
C VAL A 194 -10.25 3.94 9.45
N GLN A 195 -9.59 5.10 9.47
CA GLN A 195 -9.93 6.23 10.35
C GLN A 195 -10.39 7.47 9.59
N GLY A 196 -9.98 7.62 8.32
CA GLY A 196 -10.45 8.70 7.46
C GLY A 196 -9.44 9.06 6.37
N GLU A 197 -9.88 9.93 5.46
CA GLU A 197 -9.06 10.41 4.34
C GLU A 197 -7.81 11.14 4.83
N ALA A 198 -6.64 10.65 4.43
CA ALA A 198 -5.34 11.18 4.86
C ALA A 198 -4.31 11.17 3.70
N THR A 199 -4.74 11.34 2.45
CA THR A 199 -3.82 11.37 1.30
C THR A 199 -2.79 12.48 1.51
N PRO A 200 -1.48 12.18 1.52
CA PRO A 200 -0.48 13.18 1.79
C PRO A 200 -0.19 14.03 0.54
N ASP A 201 0.26 15.27 0.77
CA ASP A 201 0.83 16.11 -0.28
C ASP A 201 2.33 15.86 -0.48
N CYS A 202 2.78 15.92 -1.73
CA CYS A 202 4.19 15.85 -2.05
C CYS A 202 4.95 17.05 -1.44
N LYS A 203 6.07 16.79 -0.76
CA LYS A 203 6.87 17.87 -0.14
C LYS A 203 7.48 18.84 -1.18
N VAL A 204 7.64 18.40 -2.43
CA VAL A 204 8.24 19.17 -3.53
C VAL A 204 7.20 19.97 -4.31
N CYS A 205 6.23 19.33 -4.96
CA CYS A 205 5.24 20.04 -5.79
C CYS A 205 3.96 20.46 -5.06
N LYS A 206 3.74 20.01 -3.81
CA LYS A 206 2.53 20.29 -3.01
C LYS A 206 1.22 19.76 -3.62
N SER A 207 1.31 18.81 -4.55
CA SER A 207 0.15 18.10 -5.09
C SER A 207 -0.10 16.83 -4.30
N GLY A 208 -1.37 16.43 -4.19
CA GLY A 208 -1.78 15.16 -3.59
C GLY A 208 -1.07 13.98 -4.23
N MET A 209 -0.58 13.07 -3.40
CA MET A 209 0.16 11.89 -3.82
C MET A 209 -0.78 10.78 -4.29
N SER A 210 -0.23 9.80 -5.02
CA SER A 210 -0.97 8.62 -5.50
C SER A 210 -0.62 7.41 -4.64
N LEU A 211 -1.60 6.53 -4.42
CA LEU A 211 -1.38 5.26 -3.73
C LEU A 211 -0.47 4.36 -4.59
N LEU A 212 0.66 3.92 -4.02
CA LEU A 212 1.45 2.80 -4.55
C LEU A 212 0.81 1.49 -4.13
N ALA A 213 0.66 1.31 -2.82
CA ALA A 213 0.10 0.10 -2.24
C ALA A 213 -0.57 0.40 -0.90
N GLN A 214 -1.62 -0.35 -0.61
CA GLN A 214 -2.12 -0.53 0.74
C GLN A 214 -1.72 -1.94 1.17
N ILE A 215 -1.23 -2.08 2.40
CA ILE A 215 -0.84 -3.34 3.02
C ILE A 215 -1.74 -3.53 4.23
N ASP A 216 -2.60 -4.54 4.17
CA ASP A 216 -3.46 -4.88 5.29
C ASP A 216 -2.66 -5.57 6.39
N THR A 217 -3.31 -5.82 7.52
CA THR A 217 -2.92 -6.90 8.41
C THR A 217 -2.96 -8.22 7.65
N GLU A 218 -1.88 -9.01 7.71
CA GLU A 218 -1.73 -10.22 6.91
C GLU A 218 -1.19 -11.37 7.78
N ASP A 219 -2.10 -12.25 8.23
CA ASP A 219 -1.78 -13.36 9.14
C ASP A 219 -0.71 -14.30 8.57
N GLU A 220 -0.81 -14.67 7.29
CA GLU A 220 0.15 -15.56 6.61
C GLU A 220 1.55 -14.94 6.53
N ALA A 221 1.62 -13.61 6.37
CA ALA A 221 2.86 -12.84 6.38
C ALA A 221 3.33 -12.44 7.80
N GLY A 222 2.55 -12.73 8.84
CA GLY A 222 2.85 -12.34 10.22
C GLY A 222 2.85 -10.82 10.43
N ILE A 223 2.03 -10.09 9.68
CA ILE A 223 1.97 -8.62 9.73
C ILE A 223 0.76 -8.20 10.55
N MET A 224 0.99 -7.34 11.56
CA MET A 224 -0.05 -6.77 12.41
C MET A 224 0.19 -5.27 12.61
N TRP A 225 -0.70 -4.44 12.07
CA TRP A 225 -0.59 -2.98 12.19
C TRP A 225 -1.46 -2.46 13.34
N GLY A 226 -0.86 -2.16 14.50
CA GLY A 226 -1.63 -1.67 15.65
C GLY A 226 -2.73 -2.65 16.06
N ASP A 227 -3.97 -2.16 16.21
CA ASP A 227 -5.17 -2.98 16.43
C ASP A 227 -5.86 -3.28 15.08
N VAL A 228 -5.31 -4.23 14.32
CA VAL A 228 -5.86 -4.70 13.02
C VAL A 228 -6.04 -3.60 11.98
N GLY A 229 -4.98 -2.82 11.76
CA GLY A 229 -4.95 -1.71 10.81
C GLY A 229 -4.42 -2.03 9.41
N CYS A 230 -4.21 -0.94 8.66
CA CYS A 230 -3.63 -0.90 7.33
C CYS A 230 -2.48 0.12 7.27
N VAL A 231 -1.47 -0.18 6.47
CA VAL A 231 -0.44 0.78 6.04
C VAL A 231 -0.68 1.18 4.60
N TYR A 232 -0.59 2.47 4.31
CA TYR A 232 -0.73 3.04 2.98
C TYR A 232 0.60 3.66 2.54
N LEU A 233 1.10 3.23 1.40
CA LEU A 233 2.33 3.72 0.79
C LEU A 233 1.96 4.61 -0.39
N PHE A 234 2.39 5.87 -0.33
CA PHE A 234 2.11 6.89 -1.34
C PHE A 234 3.40 7.31 -2.07
N TYR A 235 3.25 7.79 -3.30
CA TYR A 235 4.32 8.43 -4.07
C TYR A 235 3.82 9.63 -4.87
N CYS A 236 4.73 10.52 -5.25
CA CYS A 236 4.44 11.59 -6.20
C CYS A 236 4.73 11.14 -7.64
N PRO A 237 3.75 11.17 -8.57
CA PRO A 237 3.99 10.83 -9.97
C PRO A 237 5.03 11.71 -10.69
N GLU A 238 5.21 12.94 -10.23
CA GLU A 238 6.22 13.88 -10.76
C GLU A 238 7.57 13.78 -10.03
N HIS A 239 7.59 13.23 -8.81
CA HIS A 239 8.80 13.03 -8.02
C HIS A 239 8.78 11.60 -7.42
N PRO A 240 9.09 10.55 -8.19
CA PRO A 240 8.88 9.15 -7.76
C PRO A 240 9.72 8.69 -6.55
N GLN A 241 10.70 9.50 -6.14
CA GLN A 241 11.51 9.30 -4.93
C GLN A 241 10.87 9.96 -3.69
N GLU A 242 9.87 10.83 -3.88
CA GLU A 242 9.07 11.37 -2.80
C GLU A 242 7.97 10.38 -2.46
N THR A 243 8.17 9.68 -1.35
CA THR A 243 7.25 8.67 -0.83
C THR A 243 6.75 9.04 0.57
N LYS A 244 5.56 8.56 0.90
CA LYS A 244 4.96 8.73 2.24
C LYS A 244 4.36 7.42 2.71
N LEU A 245 4.42 7.22 4.02
CA LEU A 245 3.67 6.19 4.73
C LEU A 245 2.57 6.88 5.53
N GLU A 246 1.42 6.23 5.62
CA GLU A 246 0.35 6.51 6.56
C GLU A 246 -0.08 5.17 7.18
N LEU A 247 -0.30 5.12 8.50
CA LEU A 247 -0.82 3.94 9.19
C LEU A 247 -2.11 4.34 9.92
N GLN A 248 -3.15 3.52 9.75
CA GLN A 248 -4.40 3.67 10.49
C GLN A 248 -4.84 2.31 11.03
N CYS A 249 -5.33 2.26 12.27
CA CYS A 249 -5.89 1.06 12.90
C CYS A 249 -7.18 1.37 13.67
N PHE A 250 -7.88 0.32 14.12
CA PHE A 250 -9.13 0.46 14.87
C PHE A 250 -8.91 0.96 16.32
#